data_AF-A0AAE9L0Y2-F1
#
_entry.id   AF-A0AAE9L0Y2-F1
#
_cell.length_a   1.000
_cell.length_b   1.000
_cell.length_c   1.000
_cell.angle_alpha   90.00
_cell.angle_beta   90.00
_cell.angle_gamma   90.00
#
_symmetry.space_group_name_H-M   'P 1'
#
loop_
_entity.id
_entity.type
_entity.pdbx_description
1 polymer ?
#
loop_
_entity_poly.entity_id
_entity_poly.type
_entity_poly.pdbx_seq_one_letter_code
_entity_poly.pdbx_strand_id
1 'polypeptide(L)'
;MNTQQRKAAHKAALAERLQTEHLHRVEGVGDLEIYVKSFTVAEASQTVKKTEELIAKYQGDQDDGLNQERRLAFELFDEDGDLYFNPENHDDLMLLSLLPYGLRQKLLNATVSQFQSETLLKKLLATETVS
;
A
#
# COMPACT_ATOMS: atom_id res chain seq x y z
N MET A 1 17.39 25.89 22.66
CA MET A 1 17.20 25.45 21.26
C MET A 1 16.15 26.37 20.62
N ASN A 2 16.51 27.12 19.59
CA ASN A 2 15.63 28.07 18.91
C ASN A 2 14.49 27.32 18.16
N THR A 3 13.29 27.91 18.08
CA THR A 3 12.14 27.40 17.31
C THR A 3 12.51 26.93 15.89
N GLN A 4 13.41 27.59 15.17
CA GLN A 4 13.93 27.13 13.87
C GLN A 4 14.70 25.82 13.95
N GLN A 5 15.52 25.61 14.99
CA GLN A 5 16.26 24.35 15.18
C GLN A 5 15.32 23.19 15.55
N ARG A 6 14.24 23.47 16.30
CA ARG A 6 13.19 22.47 16.58
C ARG A 6 12.41 22.11 15.32
N LYS A 7 12.07 23.09 14.48
CA LYS A 7 11.41 22.88 13.18
C LYS A 7 12.29 22.04 12.24
N ALA A 8 13.58 22.34 12.15
CA ALA A 8 14.52 21.59 11.30
C ALA A 8 14.71 20.14 11.78
N ALA A 9 14.86 19.93 13.09
CA ALA A 9 14.97 18.60 13.67
C ALA A 9 13.68 17.78 13.48
N HIS A 10 12.51 18.40 13.62
CA HIS A 10 11.22 17.77 13.37
C HIS A 10 11.06 17.36 11.90
N LYS A 11 11.41 18.25 10.96
CA LYS A 11 11.37 17.97 9.52
C LYS A 11 12.34 16.85 9.12
N ALA A 12 13.54 16.82 9.72
CA ALA A 12 14.52 15.76 9.49
C ALA A 12 14.03 14.42 10.03
N ALA A 13 13.51 14.37 11.26
CA ALA A 13 12.95 13.16 11.86
C ALA A 13 11.72 12.64 11.08
N LEU A 14 10.92 13.53 10.49
CA LEU A 14 9.78 13.15 9.67
C LEU A 14 10.21 12.62 8.29
N ALA A 15 11.22 13.24 7.67
CA ALA A 15 11.81 12.75 6.42
C ALA A 15 12.51 11.40 6.60
N GLU A 16 13.18 11.22 7.74
CA GLU A 16 13.78 9.95 8.15
C GLU A 16 12.69 8.89 8.36
N ARG A 17 11.60 9.21 9.06
CA ARG A 17 10.44 8.30 9.21
C ARG A 17 9.82 7.88 7.88
N LEU A 18 9.66 8.83 6.96
CA LEU A 18 9.14 8.59 5.61
C LEU A 18 10.11 7.75 4.76
N GLN A 19 11.40 7.68 5.10
CA GLN A 19 12.40 6.84 4.45
C GLN A 19 12.56 5.46 5.13
N THR A 20 12.28 5.35 6.43
CA THR A 20 12.48 4.13 7.22
C THR A 20 11.24 3.24 7.35
N GLU A 21 10.02 3.79 7.21
CA GLU A 21 8.78 3.03 7.35
C GLU A 21 8.04 2.94 6.00
N HIS A 22 8.66 2.30 5.01
CA HIS A 22 7.98 2.06 3.72
C HIS A 22 6.97 0.91 3.80
N LEU A 23 7.16 -0.05 4.70
CA LEU A 23 6.33 -1.23 4.88
C LEU A 23 5.72 -1.24 6.29
N HIS A 24 4.41 -1.47 6.37
CA HIS A 24 3.67 -1.57 7.61
C HIS A 24 2.98 -2.91 7.68
N ARG A 25 3.28 -3.68 8.73
CA ARG A 25 2.61 -4.96 8.98
C ARG A 25 1.11 -4.72 9.20
N VAL A 26 0.27 -5.52 8.55
CA VAL A 26 -1.17 -5.50 8.79
C VAL A 26 -1.48 -6.29 10.05
N GLU A 27 -2.00 -5.61 11.07
CA GLU A 27 -2.30 -6.25 12.35
C GLU A 27 -3.57 -7.11 12.32
N GLY A 28 -3.51 -8.27 12.97
CA GLY A 28 -4.65 -9.15 13.18
C GLY A 28 -5.16 -9.85 11.91
N VAL A 29 -4.25 -10.22 11.01
CA VAL A 29 -4.47 -11.15 9.88
C VAL A 29 -3.97 -12.57 10.20
N GLY A 30 -3.88 -12.91 11.49
CA GLY A 30 -3.43 -14.22 11.97
C GLY A 30 -1.92 -14.41 11.79
N ASP A 31 -1.52 -15.61 11.37
CA ASP A 31 -0.11 -15.97 11.14
C ASP A 31 0.43 -15.46 9.79
N LEU A 32 -0.41 -14.79 9.00
CA LEU A 32 0.02 -14.20 7.73
C LEU A 32 0.89 -12.96 7.99
N GLU A 33 2.11 -12.97 7.48
CA GLU A 33 3.04 -11.84 7.57
C GLU A 33 2.87 -10.92 6.36
N ILE A 34 1.71 -10.26 6.30
CA ILE A 34 1.36 -9.34 5.21
C ILE A 34 1.63 -7.91 5.63
N TYR A 35 2.22 -7.16 4.72
CA TYR A 35 2.57 -5.76 4.85
C TYR A 35 1.84 -4.94 3.78
N VAL A 36 1.59 -3.67 4.08
CA VAL A 36 1.16 -2.66 3.12
C VAL A 36 2.23 -1.60 3.03
N LYS A 37 2.43 -1.05 1.83
CA LYS A 37 3.47 -0.06 1.61
C LYS A 37 2.96 1.31 1.24
N SER A 38 3.75 2.29 1.64
CA SER A 38 3.61 3.67 1.22
C SER A 38 4.14 3.85 -0.19
N PHE A 39 3.35 4.47 -1.07
CA PHE A 39 3.75 4.79 -2.44
C PHE A 39 3.93 6.29 -2.63
N THR A 40 5.00 6.67 -3.33
CA THR A 40 5.05 7.98 -3.98
C THR A 40 3.97 8.09 -5.06
N VAL A 41 3.61 9.32 -5.47
CA VAL A 41 2.62 9.55 -6.53
C VAL A 41 3.03 8.87 -7.85
N ALA A 42 4.34 8.86 -8.14
CA ALA A 42 4.89 8.22 -9.32
C ALA A 42 4.73 6.70 -9.27
N GLU A 43 5.04 6.07 -8.13
CA GLU A 43 4.89 4.62 -7.96
C GLU A 43 3.41 4.21 -7.96
N ALA A 44 2.54 4.97 -7.29
CA ALA A 44 1.10 4.71 -7.32
C ALA A 44 0.56 4.74 -8.76
N SER A 45 1.00 5.72 -9.56
CA SER A 45 0.63 5.84 -10.98
C SER A 45 1.14 4.65 -11.81
N GLN A 46 2.34 4.16 -11.53
CA GLN A 46 2.88 2.95 -12.17
C GLN A 46 2.10 1.69 -11.77
N THR A 47 1.75 1.56 -10.49
CA THR A 47 0.93 0.44 -9.98
C THR A 47 -0.44 0.41 -10.63
N VAL A 48 -1.13 1.56 -10.73
CA VAL A 48 -2.42 1.68 -11.42
C VAL A 48 -2.29 1.23 -12.87
N LYS A 49 -1.27 1.73 -13.59
CA LYS A 49 -1.05 1.36 -14.99
C LYS A 49 -0.80 -0.15 -15.16
N LYS A 50 0.08 -0.74 -14.35
CA LYS A 50 0.33 -2.21 -14.36
C LYS A 50 -0.94 -3.01 -14.10
N THR A 51 -1.74 -2.53 -13.16
CA THR A 51 -3.01 -3.15 -12.78
C THR A 51 -4.02 -3.11 -13.93
N GLU A 52 -4.14 -1.97 -14.62
CA GLU A 52 -5.02 -1.82 -15.78
C GLU A 52 -4.57 -2.68 -16.96
N GLU A 53 -3.27 -2.70 -17.27
CA GLU A 53 -2.69 -3.56 -18.31
C GLU A 53 -2.94 -5.03 -18.02
N LEU A 54 -2.78 -5.45 -16.76
CA LEU A 54 -3.02 -6.83 -16.37
C LEU A 54 -4.50 -7.19 -16.41
N ILE A 55 -5.39 -6.33 -15.93
CA ILE A 55 -6.84 -6.60 -16.00
C ILE A 55 -7.30 -6.69 -17.45
N ALA A 56 -6.78 -5.84 -18.34
CA ALA A 56 -7.11 -5.91 -19.77
C ALA A 56 -6.72 -7.26 -20.40
N LYS A 57 -5.65 -7.92 -19.91
CA LYS A 57 -5.24 -9.27 -20.34
C LYS A 57 -6.29 -10.33 -19.99
N TYR A 58 -6.97 -10.19 -18.85
CA TYR A 58 -7.97 -11.14 -18.35
C TYR A 58 -9.42 -10.64 -18.55
N GLN A 59 -9.68 -9.96 -19.68
CA GLN A 59 -11.03 -9.60 -20.10
C GLN A 59 -11.53 -10.56 -21.19
N GLY A 60 -12.85 -10.74 -21.28
CA GLY A 60 -13.48 -11.57 -22.31
C GLY A 60 -13.28 -13.07 -22.06
N ASP A 61 -12.74 -13.79 -23.04
CA ASP A 61 -12.58 -15.25 -22.98
C ASP A 61 -11.56 -15.73 -21.93
N GLN A 62 -10.75 -14.80 -21.38
CA GLN A 62 -9.79 -15.07 -20.31
C GLN A 62 -10.24 -14.52 -18.93
N ASP A 63 -11.49 -14.07 -18.81
CA ASP A 63 -12.03 -13.59 -17.54
C ASP A 63 -12.22 -14.76 -16.56
N ASP A 64 -11.38 -14.78 -15.53
CA ASP A 64 -11.43 -15.75 -14.43
C ASP A 64 -12.18 -15.20 -13.20
N GLY A 65 -12.75 -14.00 -13.28
CA GLY A 65 -13.50 -13.37 -12.19
C GLY A 65 -12.62 -12.83 -11.06
N LEU A 66 -11.29 -12.88 -11.16
CA LEU A 66 -10.35 -12.53 -10.08
C LEU A 66 -9.74 -11.13 -10.23
N ASN A 67 -10.40 -10.24 -10.99
CA ASN A 67 -9.89 -8.90 -11.26
C ASN A 67 -9.84 -8.01 -10.01
N GLN A 68 -10.67 -8.26 -8.98
CA GLN A 68 -10.56 -7.53 -7.71
C GLN A 68 -9.36 -7.99 -6.91
N GLU A 69 -9.13 -9.30 -6.84
CA GLU A 69 -7.98 -9.91 -6.18
C GLU A 69 -6.68 -9.46 -6.85
N ARG A 70 -6.64 -9.34 -8.19
CA ARG A 70 -5.46 -8.79 -8.89
C ARG A 70 -5.12 -7.38 -8.45
N ARG A 71 -6.13 -6.51 -8.27
CA ARG A 71 -5.91 -5.15 -7.78
C ARG A 71 -5.33 -5.18 -6.36
N LEU A 72 -5.94 -5.97 -5.48
CA LEU A 72 -5.50 -6.07 -4.10
C LEU A 72 -4.09 -6.65 -3.97
N ALA A 73 -3.73 -7.67 -4.77
CA ALA A 73 -2.41 -8.29 -4.75
C ALA A 73 -1.26 -7.28 -4.97
N PHE A 74 -1.47 -6.24 -5.80
CA PHE A 74 -0.48 -5.17 -6.01
C PHE A 74 -0.23 -4.26 -4.80
N GLU A 75 -1.05 -4.37 -3.77
CA GLU A 75 -1.00 -3.55 -2.56
C GLU A 75 -0.52 -4.33 -1.33
N LEU A 76 -0.32 -5.65 -1.47
CA LEU A 76 0.07 -6.56 -0.39
C LEU A 76 1.50 -7.06 -0.59
N PHE A 77 2.32 -6.89 0.44
CA PHE A 77 3.75 -7.17 0.41
C PHE A 77 4.15 -8.15 1.52
N ASP A 78 5.28 -8.81 1.34
CA ASP A 78 5.99 -9.50 2.42
C ASP A 78 6.90 -8.52 3.20
N GLU A 79 7.68 -9.06 4.14
CA GLU A 79 8.59 -8.27 4.98
C GLU A 79 9.76 -7.65 4.19
N ASP A 80 10.11 -8.24 3.05
CA ASP A 80 11.19 -7.79 2.17
C ASP A 80 10.70 -6.73 1.16
N GLY A 81 9.38 -6.57 1.02
CA GLY A 81 8.74 -5.60 0.14
C GLY A 81 8.41 -6.12 -1.25
N ASP A 82 8.49 -7.44 -1.45
CA ASP A 82 8.02 -8.14 -2.64
C ASP A 82 6.52 -8.43 -2.52
N LEU A 83 5.87 -8.71 -3.65
CA LEU A 83 4.42 -8.97 -3.66
C LEU A 83 4.11 -10.29 -2.94
N TYR A 84 3.24 -10.23 -1.92
CA TYR A 84 2.85 -11.41 -1.14
C TYR A 84 2.06 -12.42 -1.97
N PHE A 85 1.20 -11.92 -2.88
CA PHE A 85 0.47 -12.71 -3.86
C PHE A 85 0.91 -12.29 -5.26
N ASN A 86 1.21 -13.23 -6.15
CA ASN A 86 1.54 -12.90 -7.52
C ASN A 86 0.25 -12.58 -8.32
N PRO A 87 0.07 -11.35 -8.83
CA PRO A 87 -1.15 -10.94 -9.53
C PRO A 87 -1.33 -11.63 -10.90
N GLU A 88 -0.30 -12.28 -11.43
CA GLU A 88 -0.40 -13.10 -12.66
C GLU A 88 -0.71 -14.58 -12.38
N ASN A 89 -0.58 -15.03 -11.13
CA ASN A 89 -0.77 -16.42 -10.74
C ASN A 89 -2.22 -16.67 -10.31
N HIS A 90 -2.92 -17.58 -10.99
CA HIS A 90 -4.31 -17.88 -10.69
C HIS A 90 -4.51 -18.52 -9.30
N ASP A 91 -3.62 -19.42 -8.87
CA ASP A 91 -3.73 -20.11 -7.58
C ASP A 91 -3.53 -19.13 -6.41
N ASP A 92 -2.59 -18.19 -6.53
CA ASP A 92 -2.37 -17.14 -5.52
C ASP A 92 -3.62 -16.25 -5.38
N LEU A 93 -4.23 -15.88 -6.51
CA LEU A 93 -5.45 -15.07 -6.52
C LEU A 93 -6.65 -15.85 -5.98
N MET A 94 -6.73 -17.15 -6.25
CA MET A 94 -7.74 -18.01 -5.66
C MET A 94 -7.57 -18.09 -4.14
N LEU A 95 -6.35 -18.26 -3.63
CA LEU A 95 -6.07 -18.20 -2.19
C LEU A 95 -6.51 -16.86 -1.59
N LEU A 96 -6.19 -15.74 -2.25
CA LEU A 96 -6.62 -14.41 -1.83
C LEU A 96 -8.15 -14.28 -1.80
N SER A 97 -8.86 -14.82 -2.80
CA SER A 97 -10.33 -14.82 -2.86
C SER A 97 -10.99 -15.67 -1.76
N LEU A 98 -10.30 -16.73 -1.31
CA LEU A 98 -10.76 -17.66 -0.29
C LEU A 98 -10.52 -17.16 1.13
N LEU A 99 -9.74 -16.08 1.30
CA LEU A 99 -9.54 -15.47 2.60
C LEU A 99 -10.90 -15.08 3.22
N PRO A 100 -11.09 -15.31 4.54
CA PRO A 100 -12.30 -14.91 5.23
C PRO A 100 -12.63 -13.44 4.96
N TYR A 101 -13.91 -13.12 4.75
CA TYR A 101 -14.34 -11.77 4.38
C TYR A 101 -13.80 -10.70 5.34
N GLY A 102 -13.83 -10.96 6.66
CA GLY A 102 -13.29 -10.04 7.66
C GLY A 102 -11.79 -9.78 7.50
N LEU A 103 -11.02 -10.78 7.07
CA LEU A 103 -9.58 -10.65 6.82
C LEU A 103 -9.32 -9.86 5.53
N ARG A 104 -10.07 -10.13 4.45
CA ARG A 104 -10.02 -9.32 3.23
C ARG A 104 -10.35 -7.85 3.48
N GLN A 105 -11.38 -7.57 4.29
CA GLN A 105 -11.72 -6.20 4.64
C GLN A 105 -10.63 -5.51 5.48
N LYS A 106 -9.95 -6.24 6.35
CA LYS A 106 -8.79 -5.69 7.07
C LYS A 106 -7.66 -5.31 6.12
N LEU A 107 -7.34 -6.19 5.17
CA LEU A 107 -6.31 -5.92 4.15
C LEU A 107 -6.67 -4.67 3.34
N LEU A 108 -7.90 -4.59 2.81
CA LEU A 108 -8.39 -3.40 2.09
C LEU A 108 -8.36 -2.12 2.94
N ASN A 109 -8.76 -2.19 4.20
CA ASN A 109 -8.75 -1.02 5.08
C ASN A 109 -7.32 -0.58 5.41
N ALA A 110 -6.37 -1.51 5.52
CA ALA A 110 -4.97 -1.18 5.75
C ALA A 110 -4.37 -0.41 4.57
N THR A 111 -4.69 -0.80 3.34
CA THR A 111 -4.19 -0.09 2.14
C THR A 111 -4.78 1.32 2.05
N VAL A 112 -6.07 1.49 2.33
CA VAL A 112 -6.72 2.82 2.37
C VAL A 112 -6.18 3.70 3.51
N SER A 113 -5.98 3.14 4.70
CA SER A 113 -5.52 3.89 5.88
C SER A 113 -4.09 4.42 5.69
N GLN A 114 -3.24 3.66 4.99
CA GLN A 114 -1.89 4.09 4.68
C GLN A 114 -1.89 5.31 3.74
N PHE A 115 -2.72 5.26 2.69
CA PHE A 115 -2.84 6.37 1.73
C PHE A 115 -3.33 7.67 2.39
N GLN A 116 -4.28 7.57 3.33
CA GLN A 116 -4.80 8.73 4.06
C GLN A 116 -3.79 9.31 5.05
N SER A 117 -3.06 8.45 5.76
CA SER A 117 -2.04 8.87 6.73
C SER A 117 -0.93 9.69 6.07
N GLU A 118 -0.47 9.27 4.89
CA GLU A 118 0.50 10.05 4.10
C GLU A 118 -0.05 11.39 3.61
N THR A 119 -1.30 11.39 3.12
CA THR A 119 -1.93 12.59 2.60
C THR A 119 -2.07 13.64 3.70
N LEU A 120 -2.41 13.22 4.91
CA LEU A 120 -2.47 14.09 6.08
C LEU A 120 -1.09 14.57 6.52
N LEU A 121 -0.08 13.69 6.55
CA LEU A 121 1.33 14.06 6.83
C LEU A 121 1.86 15.10 5.85
N LYS A 122 1.64 14.90 4.55
CA LYS A 122 2.04 15.84 3.48
C LYS A 122 1.32 17.20 3.61
N LYS A 123 0.02 17.19 3.94
CA LYS A 123 -0.75 18.43 4.17
C LYS A 123 -0.27 19.18 5.40
N LEU A 124 -0.06 18.50 6.53
CA LEU A 124 0.47 19.09 7.77
C LEU A 124 1.83 19.78 7.53
N LEU A 125 2.74 19.10 6.83
CA LEU A 125 4.02 19.66 6.42
C LEU A 125 3.90 20.91 5.54
N ALA A 126 2.95 20.92 4.60
CA ALA A 126 2.73 22.05 3.70
C ALA A 126 2.16 23.27 4.44
N THR A 127 1.26 23.06 5.41
CA THR A 127 0.69 24.15 6.21
C THR A 127 1.68 24.79 7.18
N GLU A 128 2.68 24.04 7.68
CA GLU A 128 3.72 24.59 8.56
C GLU A 128 4.80 25.41 7.83
N THR A 129 4.84 25.37 6.49
CA THR A 129 5.75 26.19 5.68
C THR A 129 5.21 27.58 5.33
N VAL A 130 3.96 27.90 5.67
CA VAL A 130 3.30 29.18 5.38
C VAL A 130 2.92 29.89 6.70
N SER A 131 3.88 30.06 7.61
CA SER A 131 3.76 30.91 8.81
C SER A 131 5.13 31.37 9.33
#